data_AF-A0A6P0PDR6-F1
#
_entry.id   AF-A0A6P0PDR6-F1
#
_cell.length_a   1.000
_cell.length_b   1.000
_cell.length_c   1.000
_cell.angle_alpha   90.00
_cell.angle_beta   90.00
_cell.angle_gamma   90.00
#
_symmetry.space_group_name_H-M   'P 1'
#
loop_
_entity.id
_entity.type
_entity.pdbx_description
1 polymer ?
#
loop_
_entity_poly.entity_id
_entity_poly.type
_entity_poly.pdbx_seq_one_letter_code
_entity_poly.pdbx_strand_id
1 'polypeptide(L)' 'MKWWKNLKKNPLARFGALLLLIFYLVVIAADFIAPYDPYTSQPNGSLLPPTQIYWHNQAGEFIGLHV' A
#
# COMPACT_ATOMS: atom_id res chain seq x y z
N MET A 1 23.13 31.03 -7.64
CA MET A 1 22.53 30.62 -6.35
C MET A 1 23.28 29.42 -5.77
N LYS A 2 23.85 29.53 -4.57
CA LYS A 2 24.70 28.49 -3.92
C LYS A 2 23.95 27.15 -3.73
N TRP A 3 22.65 27.21 -3.50
CA TRP A 3 21.78 26.05 -3.28
C TRP A 3 21.72 25.09 -4.49
N TRP A 4 21.49 25.60 -5.70
CA TRP A 4 21.43 24.77 -6.92
C TRP A 4 22.75 24.07 -7.21
N LYS A 5 23.88 24.72 -6.88
CA LYS A 5 25.22 24.15 -6.99
C LYS A 5 25.44 23.03 -5.98
N ASN A 6 24.94 23.17 -4.75
CA ASN A 6 25.05 22.15 -3.71
C ASN A 6 24.17 20.92 -4.01
N LEU A 7 22.93 21.14 -4.46
CA LEU A 7 22.04 20.06 -4.90
C LEU A 7 22.67 19.27 -6.05
N LYS A 8 23.24 19.97 -7.05
CA LYS A 8 23.95 19.32 -8.14
C LYS A 8 25.24 18.66 -7.70
N LYS A 9 25.95 19.06 -6.64
CA LYS A 9 27.24 18.44 -6.30
C LYS A 9 27.15 17.29 -5.29
N ASN A 10 26.12 17.29 -4.45
CA ASN A 10 25.97 16.31 -3.39
C ASN A 10 25.10 15.13 -3.85
N PRO A 11 25.62 13.90 -3.95
CA PRO A 11 24.85 12.73 -4.38
C PRO A 11 23.66 12.44 -3.44
N LEU A 12 23.82 12.67 -2.14
CA LEU A 12 22.74 12.49 -1.17
C LEU A 12 21.59 13.48 -1.39
N ALA A 13 21.92 14.74 -1.72
CA ALA A 13 20.92 15.76 -2.02
C ALA A 13 20.14 15.44 -3.30
N ARG A 14 20.82 14.89 -4.32
CA ARG A 14 20.16 14.43 -5.56
C ARG A 14 19.22 13.25 -5.29
N PHE A 15 19.65 12.29 -4.47
CA PHE A 15 18.81 11.16 -4.08
C PHE A 15 17.55 11.62 -3.35
N GLY A 16 17.68 12.55 -2.38
CA GLY A 16 16.51 13.14 -1.71
C GLY A 16 15.58 13.86 -2.68
N ALA A 17 16.12 14.63 -3.62
CA ALA A 17 15.31 15.29 -4.65
C ALA A 17 14.57 14.29 -5.56
N LEU A 18 15.23 13.20 -5.94
CA LEU A 18 14.63 12.12 -6.73
C LEU A 18 13.52 11.41 -5.94
N LEU A 19 13.77 11.11 -4.66
CA LEU A 19 12.78 10.46 -3.78
C LEU A 19 11.53 11.33 -3.64
N LEU A 20 11.70 12.63 -3.41
CA LEU A 20 10.58 13.58 -3.34
C LEU A 20 9.83 13.66 -4.67
N LEU A 21 10.55 13.67 -5.79
CA LEU A 21 9.93 13.66 -7.12
C LEU A 21 9.05 12.41 -7.31
N ILE A 22 9.55 11.23 -6.93
CA ILE A 22 8.78 9.99 -6.99
C ILE A 22 7.52 10.09 -6.11
N PHE A 23 7.63 10.57 -4.87
CA PHE A 23 6.46 10.73 -4.00
C PHE A 23 5.41 11.68 -4.58
N TYR A 24 5.82 12.81 -5.18
CA TYR A 24 4.87 13.69 -5.84
C TYR A 24 4.21 13.05 -7.06
N LEU A 25 4.94 12.27 -7.85
CA LEU A 25 4.35 11.51 -8.96
C LEU A 25 3.34 10.48 -8.47
N VAL A 26 3.64 9.79 -7.36
CA VAL A 26 2.71 8.85 -6.73
C VAL A 26 1.44 9.56 -6.26
N VAL A 27 1.56 10.74 -5.65
CA VAL A 27 0.41 11.54 -5.22
C VAL A 27 -0.43 12.02 -6.41
N ILE A 28 0.19 12.44 -7.51
CA ILE A 28 -0.54 12.84 -8.73
C ILE A 28 -1.27 11.65 -9.35
N ALA A 29 -0.69 10.45 -9.27
CA ALA A 29 -1.27 9.20 -9.75
C ALA A 29 -2.02 8.43 -8.65
N ALA A 30 -2.49 9.10 -7.58
CA ALA A 30 -3.07 8.45 -6.41
C ALA A 30 -4.28 7.57 -6.77
N ASP A 31 -5.18 8.05 -7.63
CA ASP A 31 -6.39 7.29 -8.02
C ASP A 31 -6.06 5.97 -8.74
N PHE A 32 -4.89 5.88 -9.38
CA PHE A 32 -4.42 4.67 -10.03
C PHE A 32 -3.65 3.76 -9.07
N ILE A 33 -2.81 4.32 -8.20
CA ILE A 33 -1.93 3.58 -7.29
C ILE A 33 -2.69 3.07 -6.06
N ALA A 34 -3.64 3.84 -5.55
CA ALA A 34 -4.45 3.56 -4.38
C ALA A 34 -5.94 3.72 -4.71
N PRO A 35 -6.55 2.73 -5.39
CA PRO A 35 -7.93 2.83 -5.88
C PRO A 35 -8.99 2.75 -4.78
N TYR A 36 -8.58 2.48 -3.53
CA TYR A 36 -9.48 2.42 -2.38
C TYR A 36 -9.47 3.77 -1.65
N ASP A 37 -10.66 4.33 -1.41
CA ASP A 37 -10.80 5.57 -0.65
C ASP A 37 -10.51 5.32 0.84
N PRO A 38 -9.48 5.97 1.43
CA PRO A 38 -9.10 5.76 2.82
C PRO A 38 -10.15 6.24 3.82
N TYR A 39 -11.12 7.05 3.41
CA TYR A 39 -12.21 7.53 4.25
C TYR A 39 -13.46 6.66 4.15
N THR A 40 -13.47 5.65 3.27
CA THR A 40 -14.58 4.70 3.21
C THR A 40 -14.58 3.83 4.46
N SER A 41 -15.60 4.03 5.30
CA SER A 41 -15.89 3.14 6.42
C SER A 41 -16.81 2.01 5.96
N GLN A 42 -16.62 0.79 6.50
CA GLN A 42 -17.49 -0.37 6.26
C GLN A 42 -18.38 -0.63 7.49
N PRO A 43 -19.46 0.15 7.68
CA PRO A 43 -20.32 0.03 8.87
C PRO A 43 -21.00 -1.34 8.97
N ASN A 44 -21.33 -1.94 7.82
CA ASN A 44 -21.95 -3.27 7.74
C ASN A 44 -20.92 -4.41 7.79
N GLY A 45 -19.62 -4.13 7.96
CA GLY A 45 -18.61 -5.19 8.09
C GLY A 45 -18.88 -6.10 9.28
N SER A 46 -19.49 -5.57 10.35
CA SER A 46 -19.93 -6.36 11.51
C SER A 46 -21.17 -7.21 11.25
N LEU A 47 -21.89 -6.98 10.16
CA LEU A 47 -23.06 -7.76 9.75
C LEU A 47 -22.68 -8.90 8.79
N LEU A 48 -21.40 -9.03 8.43
CA LEU A 48 -20.93 -10.16 7.65
C LEU A 48 -21.11 -11.43 8.49
N PRO A 49 -21.56 -12.54 7.86
CA PRO A 49 -21.63 -13.82 8.56
C PRO A 49 -20.22 -14.22 9.04
N PRO A 50 -20.12 -15.01 10.13
CA PRO A 50 -18.84 -15.50 10.60
C PRO A 50 -18.11 -16.25 9.48
N THR A 51 -16.80 -16.01 9.36
CA THR A 51 -16.01 -16.67 8.32
C THR A 51 -16.04 -18.17 8.52
N GLN A 52 -16.27 -18.89 7.42
CA GLN A 52 -16.41 -20.34 7.47
C GLN A 52 -15.07 -20.99 7.83
N ILE A 53 -15.10 -21.89 8.81
CA ILE A 53 -13.93 -22.65 9.23
C ILE A 53 -13.85 -23.93 8.40
N TYR A 54 -12.71 -24.15 7.77
CA TYR A 54 -12.37 -25.36 7.04
C TYR A 54 -11.34 -26.16 7.83
N TRP A 55 -11.64 -27.44 8.05
CA TRP A 55 -10.73 -28.39 8.69
C TRP A 55 -10.00 -29.28 7.68
N HIS A 56 -10.58 -29.41 6.49
CA HIS A 56 -10.08 -30.23 5.40
C HIS A 56 -10.02 -29.43 4.11
N ASN A 57 -9.04 -29.75 3.25
CA ASN A 57 -8.97 -29.20 1.91
C ASN A 57 -9.91 -29.94 0.94
N GLN A 58 -9.97 -29.51 -0.32
CA GLN A 58 -10.81 -30.13 -1.37
C GLN A 58 -10.45 -31.59 -1.65
N ALA A 59 -9.22 -32.02 -1.33
CA ALA A 59 -8.76 -33.40 -1.45
C ALA A 59 -9.08 -34.26 -0.20
N GLY A 60 -9.68 -33.67 0.84
CA GLY A 60 -10.03 -34.36 2.09
C GLY A 60 -8.91 -34.42 3.13
N GLU A 61 -7.75 -33.82 2.86
CA GLU A 61 -6.62 -33.80 3.80
C GLU A 61 -6.91 -32.83 4.94
N PHE A 62 -6.61 -33.26 6.17
CA PHE A 62 -6.75 -32.41 7.35
C PHE A 62 -5.69 -31.30 7.33
N ILE A 63 -6.12 -30.04 7.35
CA ILE A 63 -5.25 -28.85 7.31
C ILE A 63 -5.26 -28.06 8.63
N GLY A 64 -5.98 -28.53 9.63
CA GLY A 64 -6.21 -27.79 10.88
C GLY A 64 -7.25 -26.67 10.71
N LEU A 65 -7.33 -25.77 11.69
CA LEU A 65 -8.28 -24.65 11.66
C LEU A 65 -7.84 -23.63 10.59
N HIS A 66 -8.50 -23.66 9.43
CA HIS A 66 -8.27 -22.71 8.34
C HIS A 66 -9.54 -21.89 8.08
N VAL A 67 -9.36 -20.66 7.59
CA VAL A 67 -10.42 -19.70 7.30
C VAL A 67 -10.27 -19.21 5.88
#